data_AF-A0A6G8CZS8-F1
#
_entry.id   AF-A0A6G8CZS8-F1
#
_cell.length_a   1.000
_cell.length_b   1.000
_cell.length_c   1.000
_cell.angle_alpha   90.00
_cell.angle_beta   90.00
_cell.angle_gamma   90.00
#
_symmetry.space_group_name_H-M   'P 1'
#
loop_
_entity.id
_entity.type
_entity.pdbx_description
1 polymer ?
#
loop_
_entity_poly.entity_id
_entity_poly.type
_entity_poly.pdbx_seq_one_letter_code
_entity_poly.pdbx_strand_id
1 'polypeptide(L)'
;MWLYDGGPDGVCLRVNDASPTDGGYVMVFILPSGDARLLATRFPAKYVTTWRTNSKRCGGEDLERVLISPLHPRYEKIKRLLATQLIPKDDSEATLREISVETITEEVTKLFSLPTSPAHAVLEKAENLE
;
A
#
# COMPACT_ATOMS: atom_id res chain seq x y z
N MET A 1 -4.40 -4.45 -9.12
CA MET A 1 -5.82 -4.45 -8.66
C MET A 1 -5.88 -3.97 -7.21
N TRP A 2 -6.81 -3.08 -6.88
CA TRP A 2 -7.01 -2.55 -5.52
C TRP A 2 -8.22 -3.18 -4.84
N LEU A 3 -8.11 -3.51 -3.55
CA LEU A 3 -9.23 -3.94 -2.71
C LEU A 3 -10.18 -2.77 -2.41
N TYR A 4 -9.61 -1.59 -2.22
CA TYR A 4 -10.34 -0.35 -1.99
C TYR A 4 -9.74 0.77 -2.81
N ASP A 5 -10.61 1.57 -3.41
CA ASP A 5 -10.29 2.78 -4.15
C ASP A 5 -11.42 3.78 -3.91
N GLY A 6 -11.15 4.83 -3.14
CA GLY A 6 -12.16 5.83 -2.82
C GLY A 6 -11.72 6.80 -1.73
N GLY A 7 -12.68 7.59 -1.21
CA GLY A 7 -12.41 8.59 -0.19
C GLY A 7 -12.04 7.97 1.18
N PRO A 8 -11.53 8.76 2.14
CA PRO A 8 -11.00 8.19 3.39
C PRO A 8 -12.09 7.68 4.33
N ASP A 9 -13.29 8.27 4.29
CA ASP A 9 -14.42 7.92 5.15
C ASP A 9 -15.01 6.54 4.88
N GLY A 10 -14.83 6.01 3.66
CA GLY A 10 -15.31 4.67 3.30
C GLY A 10 -14.41 3.53 3.77
N VAL A 11 -13.18 3.83 4.21
CA VAL A 11 -12.19 2.80 4.57
C VAL A 11 -12.67 1.96 5.76
N CYS A 12 -13.18 2.59 6.82
CA CYS A 12 -13.64 1.89 8.02
C CYS A 12 -14.89 1.02 7.78
N LEU A 13 -15.63 1.26 6.71
CA LEU A 13 -16.84 0.52 6.35
C LEU A 13 -16.54 -0.67 5.41
N ARG A 14 -15.43 -0.61 4.66
CA ARG A 14 -15.16 -1.54 3.56
C ARG A 14 -13.92 -2.40 3.73
N VAL A 15 -13.00 -2.03 4.62
CA VAL A 15 -11.74 -2.75 4.80
C VAL A 15 -11.54 -3.11 6.26
N ASN A 16 -11.52 -4.42 6.54
CA ASN A 16 -11.24 -4.95 7.86
C ASN A 16 -9.74 -4.92 8.18
N ASP A 17 -9.43 -4.86 9.46
CA ASP A 17 -8.07 -5.04 9.94
C ASP A 17 -7.57 -6.45 9.59
N ALA A 18 -6.28 -6.55 9.26
CA ALA A 18 -5.61 -7.80 8.90
C ALA A 18 -5.12 -8.52 10.16
N SER A 19 -5.28 -9.85 10.18
CA SER A 19 -4.61 -10.68 11.17
C SER A 19 -3.08 -10.73 10.90
N PRO A 20 -2.24 -11.00 11.91
CA PRO A 20 -0.80 -11.19 11.69
C PRO A 20 -0.47 -12.31 10.70
N THR A 21 -1.29 -13.36 10.62
CA THR A 21 -1.05 -14.53 9.77
C THR A 21 -1.35 -14.27 8.31
N ASP A 22 -2.32 -13.39 8.02
CA ASP A 22 -2.73 -13.08 6.64
C ASP A 22 -1.84 -12.01 6.00
N GLY A 23 -0.93 -11.42 6.79
CA GLY A 23 -0.04 -10.34 6.36
C GLY A 23 -0.65 -8.98 6.59
N GLY A 24 -0.66 -8.13 5.56
CA GLY A 24 -1.17 -6.77 5.66
C GLY A 24 -1.36 -6.12 4.29
N TYR A 25 -1.65 -4.83 4.31
CA TYR A 25 -1.99 -4.04 3.15
C TYR A 25 -0.87 -3.09 2.77
N VAL A 26 -0.69 -2.87 1.47
CA VAL A 26 -0.01 -1.69 0.94
C VAL A 26 -1.09 -0.64 0.67
N MET A 27 -0.87 0.57 1.18
CA MET A 27 -1.80 1.69 1.02
C MET A 27 -1.12 2.84 0.30
N VAL A 28 -1.90 3.56 -0.49
CA VAL A 28 -1.49 4.81 -1.15
C VAL A 28 -2.50 5.87 -0.77
N PHE A 29 -2.00 6.95 -0.21
CA PHE A 29 -2.76 8.17 0.07
C PHE A 29 -2.47 9.16 -1.03
N ILE A 30 -3.52 9.70 -1.64
CA ILE A 30 -3.44 10.80 -2.60
C ILE A 30 -3.98 12.05 -1.90
N LEU A 31 -3.16 13.10 -1.90
CA LEU A 31 -3.48 14.39 -1.32
C LEU A 31 -4.13 15.29 -2.39
N PRO A 32 -4.89 16.34 -2.00
CA PRO A 32 -5.46 17.32 -2.92
C PRO A 32 -4.44 17.98 -3.86
N SER A 33 -3.17 18.08 -3.45
CA SER A 33 -2.06 18.55 -4.29
C SER A 33 -1.65 17.57 -5.41
N GLY A 34 -2.17 16.34 -5.42
CA GLY A 34 -1.72 15.26 -6.29
C GLY A 34 -0.57 14.43 -5.72
N ASP A 35 0.00 14.84 -4.58
CA ASP A 35 1.07 14.10 -3.91
C ASP A 35 0.61 12.71 -3.45
N ALA A 36 1.45 11.70 -3.70
CA ALA A 36 1.24 10.35 -3.19
C ALA A 36 2.06 10.07 -1.93
N ARG A 37 1.47 9.38 -0.95
CA ARG A 37 2.15 8.87 0.25
C ARG A 37 1.93 7.37 0.36
N LEU A 38 3.02 6.65 0.63
CA LEU A 38 3.08 5.20 0.51
C LEU A 38 3.24 4.53 1.88
N LEU A 39 2.32 3.64 2.22
CA LEU A 39 2.22 3.04 3.55
C LEU A 39 2.04 1.53 3.49
N ALA A 40 2.36 0.88 4.59
CA ALA A 40 2.17 -0.54 4.83
C ALA A 40 1.55 -0.69 6.21
N THR A 41 0.42 -1.40 6.33
CA THR A 41 -0.25 -1.57 7.63
C THR A 41 -1.20 -2.77 7.64
N ARG A 42 -1.48 -3.24 8.84
CA ARG A 42 -2.58 -4.18 9.12
C ARG A 42 -3.86 -3.48 9.56
N PHE A 43 -3.79 -2.19 9.89
CA PHE A 43 -4.88 -1.43 10.49
C PHE A 43 -5.25 -0.21 9.62
N PRO A 44 -5.87 -0.40 8.45
CA PRO A 44 -6.06 0.65 7.45
C PRO A 44 -6.89 1.83 7.99
N ALA A 45 -8.01 1.57 8.66
CA ALA A 45 -8.87 2.61 9.23
C ALA A 45 -8.13 3.44 10.31
N LYS A 46 -7.37 2.78 11.18
CA LYS A 46 -6.56 3.46 12.21
C LYS A 46 -5.52 4.40 11.60
N TYR A 47 -4.89 3.99 10.51
CA TYR A 47 -3.89 4.80 9.82
C TYR A 47 -4.50 6.03 9.15
N VAL A 48 -5.66 5.89 8.50
CA VAL A 48 -6.40 7.02 7.93
C VAL A 48 -6.75 8.05 9.02
N THR A 49 -7.31 7.61 10.14
CA THR A 49 -7.67 8.50 11.26
C THR A 49 -6.44 9.19 11.86
N THR A 50 -5.34 8.45 11.99
CA THR A 50 -4.08 8.98 12.52
C THR A 50 -3.47 10.02 11.58
N TRP A 51 -3.50 9.77 10.26
CA TRP A 51 -3.09 10.75 9.27
C TRP A 51 -3.90 12.03 9.39
N ARG A 52 -5.23 11.95 9.34
CA ARG A 52 -6.13 13.10 9.43
C ARG A 52 -5.91 13.94 10.69
N THR A 53 -5.67 13.28 11.82
CA THR A 53 -5.38 13.97 13.09
C THR A 53 -4.04 14.69 13.03
N ASN A 54 -3.00 14.01 12.52
CA ASN A 54 -1.65 14.57 12.43
C ASN A 54 -1.53 15.67 11.38
N SER A 55 -2.17 15.51 10.21
CA SER A 55 -2.13 16.51 9.14
C SER A 55 -2.78 17.81 9.61
N LYS A 56 -3.98 17.75 10.21
CA LYS A 56 -4.63 18.91 10.83
C LYS A 56 -3.76 19.60 11.88
N ARG A 57 -3.09 18.83 12.73
CA ARG A 57 -2.22 19.38 13.78
C ARG A 57 -0.96 20.06 13.23
N CYS A 58 -0.40 19.51 12.16
CA CYS A 58 0.86 20.00 11.59
C CYS A 58 0.67 20.93 10.38
N GLY A 59 -0.58 21.34 10.07
CA GLY A 59 -0.88 22.17 8.89
C GLY A 59 -0.67 21.45 7.55
N GLY A 60 -0.69 20.12 7.55
CA GLY A 60 -0.61 19.29 6.35
C GLY A 60 -1.98 19.06 5.69
N GLU A 61 -1.96 18.45 4.52
CA GLU A 61 -3.16 18.19 3.73
C GLU A 61 -4.01 17.02 4.26
N ASP A 62 -5.32 17.09 4.02
CA ASP A 62 -6.21 15.94 4.19
C ASP A 62 -6.01 14.92 3.05
N LEU A 63 -6.70 13.80 3.13
CA LEU A 63 -6.70 12.75 2.12
C LEU A 63 -7.85 12.97 1.14
N GLU A 64 -7.53 13.07 -0.15
CA GLU A 64 -8.53 13.10 -1.22
C GLU A 64 -8.99 11.68 -1.57
N ARG A 65 -8.03 10.77 -1.75
CA ARG A 65 -8.26 9.40 -2.20
C ARG A 65 -7.33 8.43 -1.50
N VAL A 66 -7.82 7.22 -1.23
CA VAL A 66 -7.11 6.13 -0.59
C VAL A 66 -7.21 4.90 -1.47
N LEU A 67 -6.06 4.31 -1.80
CA LEU A 67 -5.93 3.02 -2.47
C LEU A 67 -5.42 2.00 -1.46
N ILE A 68 -6.04 0.82 -1.41
CA ILE A 68 -5.64 -0.26 -0.51
C ILE A 68 -5.51 -1.54 -1.33
N SER A 69 -4.35 -2.18 -1.25
CA SER A 69 -4.11 -3.45 -1.96
C SER A 69 -4.92 -4.59 -1.35
N PRO A 70 -4.99 -5.76 -2.01
CA PRO A 70 -5.28 -7.01 -1.33
C PRO A 70 -4.27 -7.31 -0.22
N LEU A 71 -4.61 -8.24 0.67
CA LEU A 71 -3.71 -8.73 1.71
C LEU A 71 -2.47 -9.40 1.08
N HIS A 72 -1.31 -9.17 1.69
CA HIS A 72 -0.08 -9.82 1.29
C HIS A 72 0.84 -10.11 2.48
N PRO A 73 1.39 -11.33 2.63
CA PRO A 73 2.32 -11.67 3.71
C PRO A 73 3.57 -10.80 3.77
N ARG A 74 4.00 -10.28 2.61
CA ARG A 74 5.22 -9.45 2.45
C ARG A 74 4.93 -7.97 2.19
N TYR A 75 3.76 -7.47 2.62
CA TYR A 75 3.32 -6.09 2.33
C TYR A 75 4.38 -5.01 2.68
N GLU A 76 5.10 -5.14 3.80
CA GLU A 76 6.21 -4.23 4.16
C GLU A 76 7.38 -4.26 3.15
N LYS A 77 7.71 -5.46 2.63
CA LYS A 77 8.75 -5.60 1.60
C LYS A 77 8.28 -4.99 0.29
N ILE A 78 7.03 -5.22 -0.10
CA ILE A 78 6.45 -4.64 -1.31
C ILE A 78 6.46 -3.11 -1.22
N LYS A 79 6.01 -2.52 -0.12
CA LYS A 79 6.05 -1.07 0.11
C LYS A 79 7.47 -0.51 -0.03
N ARG A 80 8.48 -1.20 0.52
CA ARG A 80 9.89 -0.78 0.37
C ARG A 80 10.37 -0.84 -1.09
N LEU A 81 10.10 -1.93 -1.79
CA LEU A 81 10.47 -2.08 -3.20
C LEU A 81 9.79 -1.02 -4.08
N LEU A 82 8.50 -0.78 -3.83
CA LEU A 82 7.74 0.24 -4.54
C LEU A 82 8.32 1.64 -4.31
N ALA A 83 8.67 1.99 -3.07
CA ALA A 83 9.33 3.26 -2.79
C ALA A 83 10.66 3.39 -3.57
N THR A 84 11.46 2.32 -3.66
CA THR A 84 12.71 2.32 -4.43
C THR A 84 12.48 2.43 -5.94
N GLN A 85 11.40 1.86 -6.47
CA GLN A 85 11.07 1.91 -7.90
C GLN A 85 10.49 3.26 -8.32
N LEU A 86 9.77 3.94 -7.41
CA LEU A 86 9.13 5.22 -7.67
C LEU A 86 10.07 6.43 -7.47
N ILE A 87 11.19 6.27 -6.76
CA ILE A 87 12.21 7.32 -6.66
C ILE A 87 12.99 7.39 -7.99
N PRO A 88 13.05 8.54 -8.68
CA PRO A 88 13.84 8.70 -9.90
C PRO A 88 15.31 8.39 -9.68
N LYS A 89 15.95 7.69 -10.62
CA LYS A 89 17.37 7.29 -10.54
C LYS A 89 18.37 8.35 -10.99
N ASP A 90 17.92 9.50 -11.50
CA ASP A 90 18.82 10.52 -12.05
C ASP A 90 19.07 11.66 -11.06
N ASP A 91 20.35 11.84 -10.69
CA ASP A 91 20.92 12.94 -9.90
C ASP A 91 20.87 14.31 -10.61
N SER A 92 20.15 14.44 -11.73
CA SER A 92 20.02 15.70 -12.47
C SER A 92 18.67 16.32 -12.15
N GLU A 93 18.65 17.25 -11.19
CA GLU A 93 17.52 18.14 -10.84
C GLU A 93 16.16 17.61 -11.29
N ALA A 94 15.77 16.46 -10.75
CA ALA A 94 14.53 15.83 -11.13
C ALA A 94 13.40 16.73 -10.63
N THR A 95 12.81 17.50 -11.55
CA THR A 95 11.45 18.00 -11.43
C THR A 95 10.65 16.88 -10.79
N LEU A 96 10.06 17.13 -9.62
CA LEU A 96 9.21 16.19 -8.91
C LEU A 96 8.13 15.73 -9.89
N ARG A 97 8.40 14.64 -10.62
CA ARG A 97 7.42 14.08 -11.54
C ARG A 97 6.29 13.63 -10.64
N GLU A 98 5.12 14.23 -10.83
CA GLU A 98 3.88 13.75 -10.22
C GLU A 98 3.79 12.25 -10.52
N ILE A 99 3.91 11.44 -9.47
CA ILE A 99 3.85 9.99 -9.60
C ILE A 99 2.38 9.64 -9.79
N SER A 100 2.01 9.30 -11.02
CA SER A 100 0.62 9.01 -11.36
C SER A 100 0.12 7.74 -10.67
N VAL A 101 -1.18 7.70 -10.36
CA VAL A 101 -1.84 6.53 -9.76
C VAL A 101 -1.71 5.30 -10.64
N GLU A 102 -1.70 5.47 -11.96
CA GLU A 102 -1.51 4.39 -12.94
C GLU A 102 -0.13 3.76 -12.77
N THR A 103 0.92 4.57 -12.68
CA THR A 103 2.31 4.10 -12.48
C THR A 103 2.41 3.29 -11.18
N ILE A 104 1.82 3.79 -10.09
CA ILE A 104 1.81 3.08 -8.80
C ILE A 104 1.04 1.76 -8.94
N THR A 105 -0.10 1.76 -9.62
CA THR A 105 -0.95 0.58 -9.82
C THR A 105 -0.23 -0.50 -10.61
N GLU A 106 0.50 -0.13 -11.65
CA GLU A 106 1.30 -1.04 -12.46
C GLU A 106 2.40 -1.71 -11.63
N GLU A 107 3.20 -0.92 -10.90
CA GLU A 107 4.30 -1.44 -10.09
C GLU A 107 3.81 -2.32 -8.93
N VAL A 108 2.73 -1.91 -8.26
CA VAL A 108 2.08 -2.76 -7.24
C VAL A 108 1.63 -4.09 -7.86
N THR A 109 0.99 -4.05 -9.02
CA THR A 109 0.51 -5.27 -9.68
C THR A 109 1.66 -6.20 -10.05
N LYS A 110 2.78 -5.66 -10.54
CA LYS A 110 4.01 -6.43 -10.81
C LYS A 110 4.56 -7.07 -9.53
N LEU A 111 4.70 -6.30 -8.45
CA LEU A 111 5.27 -6.79 -7.19
C LEU A 111 4.39 -7.83 -6.49
N PHE A 112 3.06 -7.72 -6.61
CA PHE A 112 2.11 -8.72 -6.09
C PHE A 112 2.08 -10.01 -6.92
N SER A 113 2.51 -9.96 -8.18
CA SER A 113 2.57 -11.12 -9.06
C SER A 113 3.88 -11.92 -8.91
N LEU A 114 4.85 -11.40 -8.16
CA LEU A 114 6.11 -12.10 -7.93
C LEU A 114 5.87 -13.32 -7.03
N PRO A 115 6.37 -14.51 -7.39
CA PRO A 115 6.19 -15.70 -6.59
C PRO A 115 6.75 -15.48 -5.18
N THR A 116 5.91 -15.74 -4.18
CA THR A 116 6.33 -15.85 -2.80
C THR A 116 7.33 -17.01 -2.72
N SER A 117 8.64 -16.71 -2.76
CA SER A 117 9.75 -17.68 -2.70
C SER A 117 9.37 -18.97 -1.93
N PRO A 118 9.66 -20.15 -2.50
CA PRO A 118 8.98 -21.44 -2.22
C PRO A 118 9.13 -22.01 -0.81
N ALA A 119 9.77 -21.30 0.13
CA ALA A 119 9.90 -21.75 1.52
C ALA A 119 8.54 -21.91 2.25
N HIS A 120 7.45 -21.31 1.76
CA HIS A 120 6.10 -21.49 2.31
C HIS A 120 5.21 -22.48 1.55
N ALA A 121 5.57 -22.88 0.32
CA ALA A 121 4.77 -23.81 -0.47
C ALA A 121 4.94 -25.28 -0.05
N VAL A 122 5.86 -25.56 0.89
CA VAL A 122 6.15 -26.91 1.38
C VAL A 122 5.17 -27.34 2.48
N LEU A 123 4.51 -26.41 3.17
CA LEU A 123 3.58 -26.75 4.26
C LEU A 123 2.18 -27.15 3.77
N GLU A 124 1.66 -26.58 2.66
CA GLU A 124 0.35 -26.98 2.14
C GLU A 124 0.35 -28.33 1.39
N LYS A 125 1.52 -28.88 1.05
CA LYS A 125 1.61 -30.21 0.42
C LYS A 125 1.76 -31.36 1.42
N ALA A 126 2.01 -31.07 2.70
CA ALA A 126 2.20 -32.09 3.72
C ALA A 126 0.89 -32.54 4.41
N GLU A 127 -0.21 -31.79 4.27
CA GLU A 127 -1.53 -32.16 4.82
C GLU A 127 -2.39 -33.01 3.86
N ASN A 128 -1.90 -33.29 2.64
CA ASN A 128 -2.63 -34.09 1.64
C ASN A 128 -1.90 -35.39 1.23
N LEU A 129 -1.03 -35.91 2.09
CA LEU A 129 -0.52 -37.28 1.97
C LEU A 129 -1.01 -38.08 3.18
N GLU A 130 -2.24 -38.59 3.04
CA GLU A 130 -2.63 -39.87 3.64
C GLU A 130 -1.75 -41.01 3.12
#